data_AF-A0A6N9ITG1-F1
#
_entry.id   AF-A0A6N9ITG1-F1
#
_cell.length_a   1.000
_cell.length_b   1.000
_cell.length_c   1.000
_cell.angle_alpha   90.00
_cell.angle_beta   90.00
_cell.angle_gamma   90.00
#
_symmetry.space_group_name_H-M   'P 1'
#
loop_
_entity.id
_entity.type
_entity.pdbx_description
1 polymer ?
#
loop_
_entity_poly.entity_id
_entity_poly.type
_entity_poly.pdbx_seq_one_letter_code
_entity_poly.pdbx_strand_id
1 'polypeptide(L)'
;MDSKDSKVRKYLAERANLVSAIRFPQDAFQQTANAEVVSDLLIFQKKDRPEVLSEYPNWVSLGLTEDDLPINEYFLDHPDHVFGTLSTKSGPFGPDLAVLPGEKSLGELFSNITVPHVYAPSVRPVVIEDTEHPGAVPADPSLRDYSYGIIDGKLYYREGDTMYPPAVGATPEKRIRSMIDLASKMHKVIDLQMEDAEDQEVEAAQKELNSAYDTFVKSYDRINSTANGRAFSQDSDYFLICGLENLDAKGNFVSKADIFSKRTISPTKAAVHCETAEDAMVESFRSLGHIDLSFINDLLGWGENGKDKIVKDLSGVIYRNPSFDSSDWYDGWESSDQYLSGNVRILFGSTAKMGEGTNCQDRLIALHHLDAPWKPSDVGRILRTFKIKKNVEVTDNGKIII
;
A
#
# COMPACT_ATOMS: atom_id res chain seq x y z
N MET A 1 -4.43 -10.11 25.47
CA MET A 1 -5.28 -9.02 26.00
C MET A 1 -5.36 -8.95 27.52
N ASP A 2 -5.00 -10.01 28.26
CA ASP A 2 -5.31 -10.15 29.70
C ASP A 2 -4.27 -9.56 30.66
N SER A 3 -3.34 -8.73 30.14
CA SER A 3 -2.34 -8.08 30.98
C SER A 3 -3.00 -7.21 32.06
N LYS A 4 -2.53 -7.32 33.31
CA LYS A 4 -2.94 -6.44 34.41
C LYS A 4 -2.63 -4.97 34.12
N ASP A 5 -1.57 -4.68 33.35
CA ASP A 5 -1.27 -3.32 32.90
C ASP A 5 -2.15 -2.94 31.69
N SER A 6 -2.98 -1.92 31.86
CA SER A 6 -3.90 -1.40 30.84
C SER A 6 -3.30 -0.34 29.93
N LYS A 7 -2.05 0.10 30.14
CA LYS A 7 -1.43 1.21 29.36
C LYS A 7 -1.53 1.03 27.84
N VAL A 8 -1.23 -0.17 27.34
CA VAL A 8 -1.28 -0.46 25.90
C VAL A 8 -2.73 -0.42 25.40
N ARG A 9 -3.68 -0.98 26.16
CA ARG A 9 -5.10 -0.97 25.79
C ARG A 9 -5.66 0.46 25.77
N LYS A 10 -5.31 1.29 26.75
CA LYS A 10 -5.65 2.71 26.78
C LYS A 10 -5.07 3.46 25.58
N TYR A 11 -3.78 3.27 25.30
CA TYR A 11 -3.10 3.87 24.16
C TYR A 11 -3.79 3.55 22.83
N LEU A 12 -4.20 2.28 22.64
CA LEU A 12 -4.93 1.83 21.46
C LEU A 12 -6.34 2.42 21.39
N ALA A 13 -7.09 2.44 22.49
CA ALA A 13 -8.45 2.99 22.54
C ALA A 13 -8.51 4.49 22.19
N GLU A 14 -7.47 5.26 22.52
CA GLU A 14 -7.35 6.67 22.14
C GLU A 14 -7.19 6.87 20.63
N ARG A 15 -6.67 5.86 19.91
CA ARG A 15 -6.24 5.97 18.51
C ARG A 15 -7.05 5.13 17.55
N ALA A 16 -7.79 4.15 18.05
CA ALA A 16 -8.58 3.25 17.24
C ALA A 16 -9.77 2.69 18.01
N ASN A 17 -10.86 2.43 17.29
CA ASN A 17 -12.01 1.71 17.81
C ASN A 17 -11.76 0.20 17.62
N LEU A 18 -11.89 -0.59 18.69
CA LEU A 18 -11.86 -2.04 18.57
C LEU A 18 -13.15 -2.48 17.85
N VAL A 19 -13.00 -3.08 16.67
CA VAL A 19 -14.10 -3.56 15.85
C VAL A 19 -14.44 -5.01 16.19
N SER A 20 -13.40 -5.83 16.39
CA SER A 20 -13.55 -7.21 16.81
C SER A 20 -12.25 -7.72 17.43
N ALA A 21 -12.33 -8.62 18.40
CA ALA A 21 -11.21 -9.40 18.89
C ALA A 21 -11.58 -10.89 18.88
N ILE A 22 -10.63 -11.77 18.63
CA ILE A 22 -10.82 -13.22 18.59
C ILE A 22 -9.70 -13.89 19.36
N ARG A 23 -10.05 -14.85 20.22
CA ARG A 23 -9.09 -15.62 21.00
C ARG A 23 -8.94 -17.03 20.45
N PHE A 24 -7.72 -17.47 20.21
CA PHE A 24 -7.38 -18.77 19.66
C PHE A 24 -7.00 -19.80 20.73
N PRO A 25 -7.14 -21.10 20.43
CA PRO A 25 -6.64 -22.16 21.28
C PRO A 25 -5.12 -22.14 21.31
N GLN A 26 -4.55 -22.64 22.41
CA GLN A 26 -3.10 -22.55 22.66
C GLN A 26 -2.24 -23.28 21.61
N ASP A 27 -2.79 -24.24 20.88
CA ASP A 27 -2.11 -25.04 19.85
C ASP A 27 -2.28 -24.48 18.43
N ALA A 28 -3.02 -23.38 18.25
CA ALA A 28 -3.33 -22.82 16.94
C ALA A 28 -2.09 -22.55 16.06
N PHE A 29 -0.95 -22.27 16.69
CA PHE A 29 0.32 -22.02 16.02
C PHE A 29 1.39 -23.10 16.28
N GLN A 30 1.05 -24.22 16.93
CA GLN A 30 2.02 -25.25 17.31
C GLN A 30 2.71 -25.87 16.09
N GLN A 31 1.95 -26.17 15.02
CA GLN A 31 2.51 -26.79 13.81
C GLN A 31 3.43 -25.86 13.00
N THR A 32 3.30 -24.54 13.16
CA THR A 32 4.00 -23.55 12.34
C THR A 32 5.11 -22.84 13.09
N ALA A 33 4.88 -22.51 14.36
CA ALA A 33 5.78 -21.72 15.21
C ALA A 33 6.33 -22.49 16.43
N ASN A 34 5.94 -23.76 16.60
CA ASN A 34 6.30 -24.60 17.75
C ASN A 34 6.06 -23.91 19.11
N ALA A 35 5.04 -23.07 19.18
CA ALA A 35 4.63 -22.31 20.35
C ALA A 35 3.24 -22.78 20.82
N GLU A 36 3.10 -23.03 22.12
CA GLU A 36 1.84 -23.41 22.77
C GLU A 36 1.39 -22.25 23.67
N VAL A 37 0.78 -21.23 23.07
CA VAL A 37 0.40 -19.96 23.74
C VAL A 37 -0.97 -19.49 23.27
N VAL A 38 -1.83 -19.09 24.21
CA VAL A 38 -3.12 -18.45 23.89
C VAL A 38 -2.86 -17.12 23.17
N SER A 39 -3.43 -16.96 21.98
CA SER A 39 -3.18 -15.82 21.11
C SER A 39 -4.48 -15.11 20.75
N ASP A 40 -4.42 -13.78 20.61
CA ASP A 40 -5.58 -12.97 20.25
C ASP A 40 -5.35 -12.29 18.88
N LEU A 41 -6.35 -12.31 17.98
CA LEU A 41 -6.44 -11.43 16.82
C LEU A 41 -7.29 -10.22 17.18
N LEU A 42 -6.75 -9.02 17.03
CA LEU A 42 -7.45 -7.77 17.28
C LEU A 42 -7.64 -7.01 15.96
N ILE A 43 -8.86 -6.59 15.68
CA ILE A 43 -9.24 -5.82 14.49
C ILE A 43 -9.67 -4.44 14.94
N PHE A 44 -8.97 -3.41 14.47
CA PHE A 44 -9.19 -2.03 14.84
C PHE A 44 -9.60 -1.18 13.63
N GLN A 45 -10.48 -0.21 13.87
CA GLN A 45 -10.71 0.92 12.97
C GLN A 45 -9.93 2.11 13.50
N LYS A 46 -8.92 2.57 12.75
CA LYS A 46 -8.14 3.75 13.10
C LYS A 46 -9.04 4.99 13.19
N LYS A 47 -8.89 5.77 14.26
CA LYS A 47 -9.54 7.07 14.41
C LYS A 47 -8.81 8.10 13.56
N ASP A 48 -9.54 9.14 13.17
CA ASP A 48 -8.98 10.22 12.35
C ASP A 48 -7.86 10.99 13.06
N ARG A 49 -7.96 11.13 14.38
CA ARG A 49 -6.93 11.67 15.27
C ARG A 49 -6.96 10.94 16.62
N PRO A 50 -5.84 10.91 17.35
CA PRO A 50 -5.84 10.46 18.74
C PRO A 50 -6.77 11.35 19.59
N GLU A 51 -7.57 10.73 20.45
CA GLU A 51 -8.48 11.43 21.35
C GLU A 51 -8.13 11.12 22.81
N VAL A 52 -8.15 12.14 23.67
CA VAL A 52 -8.12 11.92 25.12
C VAL A 52 -9.54 11.55 25.55
N LEU A 53 -9.74 10.30 25.95
CA LEU A 53 -11.03 9.78 26.35
C LEU A 53 -11.34 10.14 27.81
N SER A 54 -12.53 10.68 28.09
CA SER A 54 -13.03 10.84 29.46
C SER A 54 -13.41 9.50 30.09
N GLU A 55 -13.85 8.54 29.28
CA GLU A 55 -14.17 7.17 29.67
C GLU A 55 -13.62 6.19 28.62
N TYR A 56 -12.99 5.11 29.08
CA TYR A 56 -12.46 4.07 28.19
C TYR A 56 -13.51 2.99 27.93
N PRO A 57 -13.52 2.38 26.73
CA PRO A 57 -14.40 1.25 26.43
C PRO A 57 -14.05 0.03 27.28
N ASN A 58 -15.06 -0.81 27.58
CA ASN A 58 -14.96 -1.97 28.48
C ASN A 58 -13.76 -2.88 28.18
N TRP A 59 -13.46 -3.13 26.91
CA TRP A 59 -12.31 -3.98 26.52
C TRP A 59 -10.95 -3.49 27.04
N VAL A 60 -10.83 -2.26 27.52
CA VAL A 60 -9.61 -1.75 28.18
C VAL A 60 -9.42 -2.36 29.59
N SER A 61 -10.49 -2.86 30.19
CA SER A 61 -10.52 -3.43 31.54
C SER A 61 -10.45 -4.96 31.53
N LEU A 62 -10.27 -5.53 32.72
CA LEU A 62 -10.31 -6.97 32.96
C LEU A 62 -11.49 -7.28 33.88
N GLY A 63 -12.20 -8.35 33.58
CA GLY A 63 -13.14 -9.00 34.49
C GLY A 63 -12.54 -10.31 35.04
N LEU A 64 -13.42 -11.15 35.57
CA LEU A 64 -13.08 -12.47 36.12
C LEU A 64 -13.91 -13.56 35.41
N THR A 65 -13.29 -14.71 35.16
CA THR A 65 -13.99 -15.93 34.75
C THR A 65 -14.75 -16.54 35.93
N GLU A 66 -15.54 -17.59 35.68
CA GLU A 66 -16.20 -18.38 36.74
C GLU A 66 -15.22 -19.00 37.75
N ASP A 67 -13.98 -19.25 37.32
CA ASP A 67 -12.88 -19.80 38.13
C ASP A 67 -12.01 -18.69 38.79
N ASP A 68 -12.51 -17.45 38.89
CA ASP A 68 -11.80 -16.28 39.44
C ASP A 68 -10.47 -15.93 38.73
N LEU A 69 -10.32 -16.30 37.45
CA LEU A 69 -9.14 -15.94 36.65
C LEU A 69 -9.37 -14.61 35.91
N PRO A 70 -8.35 -13.73 35.84
CA PRO A 70 -8.47 -12.47 35.12
C PRO A 70 -8.57 -12.71 33.61
N ILE A 71 -9.57 -12.11 32.98
CA ILE A 71 -9.79 -12.15 31.54
C ILE A 71 -10.21 -10.77 31.04
N ASN A 72 -9.82 -10.40 29.82
CA ASN A 72 -10.28 -9.15 29.22
C ASN A 72 -11.80 -9.11 29.09
N GLU A 73 -12.44 -7.99 29.49
CA GLU A 73 -13.90 -7.87 29.49
C GLU A 73 -14.53 -8.09 28.10
N TYR A 74 -13.79 -7.80 27.02
CA TYR A 74 -14.26 -8.10 25.67
C TYR A 74 -14.67 -9.57 25.50
N PHE A 75 -13.89 -10.52 26.04
CA PHE A 75 -14.17 -11.94 25.88
C PHE A 75 -15.24 -12.45 26.84
N LEU A 76 -15.57 -11.69 27.89
CA LEU A 76 -16.75 -11.93 28.72
C LEU A 76 -18.02 -11.47 28.00
N ASP A 77 -17.96 -10.31 27.33
CA ASP A 77 -19.07 -9.75 26.56
C ASP A 77 -19.30 -10.52 25.24
N HIS A 78 -18.23 -11.13 24.68
CA HIS A 78 -18.22 -11.87 23.42
C HIS A 78 -17.64 -13.28 23.59
N PRO A 79 -18.32 -14.19 24.31
CA PRO A 79 -17.82 -15.56 24.52
C PRO A 79 -17.75 -16.37 23.21
N ASP A 80 -18.56 -16.01 22.22
CA ASP A 80 -18.55 -16.58 20.87
C ASP A 80 -17.29 -16.22 20.06
N HIS A 81 -16.52 -15.23 20.52
CA HIS A 81 -15.22 -14.85 19.96
C HIS A 81 -14.04 -15.61 20.61
N VAL A 82 -14.30 -16.53 21.56
CA VAL A 82 -13.31 -17.47 22.08
C VAL A 82 -13.39 -18.79 21.31
N PHE A 83 -12.33 -19.10 20.56
CA PHE A 83 -12.29 -20.26 19.69
C PHE A 83 -11.78 -21.51 20.40
N GLY A 84 -12.70 -22.15 21.12
CA GLY A 84 -12.39 -23.30 21.93
C GLY A 84 -13.08 -23.19 23.27
N THR A 85 -12.62 -23.99 24.22
CA THR A 85 -13.20 -23.99 25.57
C THR A 85 -12.21 -23.34 26.54
N LEU A 86 -12.65 -22.26 27.20
CA LEU A 86 -11.89 -21.68 28.30
C LEU A 86 -11.65 -22.76 29.36
N SER A 87 -10.42 -22.85 29.81
CA SER A 87 -9.97 -23.83 30.78
C SER A 87 -8.87 -23.24 31.64
N THR A 88 -8.53 -23.93 32.71
CA THR A 88 -7.46 -23.54 33.61
C THR A 88 -6.31 -24.53 33.49
N LYS A 89 -5.11 -24.03 33.17
CA LYS A 89 -3.88 -24.83 33.17
C LYS A 89 -3.06 -24.47 34.40
N SER A 90 -2.75 -25.44 35.26
CA SER A 90 -1.81 -25.21 36.36
C SER A 90 -0.37 -25.23 35.85
N GLY A 91 0.31 -24.09 36.00
CA GLY A 91 1.73 -23.94 35.72
C GLY A 91 2.58 -23.72 36.99
N PRO A 92 3.91 -23.63 36.85
CA PRO A 92 4.83 -23.35 37.96
C PRO A 92 4.58 -22.02 38.68
N PHE A 93 3.83 -21.11 38.05
CA PHE A 93 3.51 -19.77 38.55
C PHE A 93 2.05 -19.62 39.01
N GLY A 94 1.31 -20.73 39.11
CA GLY A 94 -0.10 -20.73 39.49
C GLY A 94 -1.03 -21.16 38.33
N PRO A 95 -2.35 -21.11 38.55
CA PRO A 95 -3.33 -21.35 37.49
C PRO A 95 -3.27 -20.21 36.46
N ASP A 96 -3.25 -20.59 35.18
CA ASP A 96 -3.25 -19.68 34.05
C ASP A 96 -4.41 -20.01 33.10
N LEU A 97 -4.88 -18.99 32.39
CA LEU A 97 -5.99 -19.14 31.47
C LEU A 97 -5.54 -19.89 30.21
N ALA A 98 -6.26 -20.95 29.87
CA ALA A 98 -6.04 -21.76 28.68
C ALA A 98 -7.29 -21.79 27.81
N VAL A 99 -7.08 -22.08 26.53
CA VAL A 99 -8.16 -22.30 25.57
C VAL A 99 -7.88 -23.63 24.89
N LEU A 100 -8.74 -24.60 25.15
CA LEU A 100 -8.65 -25.94 24.56
C LEU A 100 -9.24 -25.93 23.15
N PRO A 101 -8.67 -26.70 22.20
CA PRO A 101 -9.14 -26.73 20.82
C PRO A 101 -10.58 -27.20 20.73
N GLY A 102 -11.39 -26.54 19.90
CA GLY A 102 -12.75 -26.98 19.55
C GLY A 102 -12.79 -27.79 18.26
N GLU A 103 -13.98 -28.27 17.88
CA GLU A 103 -14.20 -29.01 16.63
C GLU A 103 -14.31 -28.12 15.39
N LYS A 104 -14.52 -26.82 15.57
CA LYS A 104 -14.71 -25.85 14.47
C LYS A 104 -13.40 -25.63 13.71
N SER A 105 -13.50 -25.38 12.42
CA SER A 105 -12.37 -24.98 11.58
C SER A 105 -12.11 -23.46 11.64
N LEU A 106 -10.87 -23.05 11.36
CA LEU A 106 -10.52 -21.63 11.20
C LEU A 106 -11.39 -20.93 10.14
N GLY A 107 -11.77 -21.63 9.06
CA GLY A 107 -12.62 -21.07 8.01
C GLY A 107 -14.03 -20.72 8.48
N GLU A 108 -14.63 -21.59 9.29
CA GLU A 108 -15.96 -21.36 9.90
C GLU A 108 -15.93 -20.26 10.97
N LEU A 109 -14.75 -20.00 11.55
CA LEU A 109 -14.56 -18.89 12.48
C LEU A 109 -14.62 -17.55 11.75
N PHE A 110 -13.96 -17.41 10.60
CA PHE A 110 -13.98 -16.16 9.85
C PHE A 110 -15.31 -15.88 9.15
N SER A 111 -16.09 -16.90 8.81
CA SER A 111 -17.38 -16.72 8.13
C SER A 111 -18.46 -16.06 9.00
N ASN A 112 -18.32 -16.11 10.33
CA ASN A 112 -19.30 -15.54 11.27
C ASN A 112 -18.93 -14.14 11.76
N ILE A 113 -17.72 -13.65 11.47
CA ILE A 113 -17.30 -12.30 11.85
C ILE A 113 -18.00 -11.31 10.93
N THR A 114 -19.09 -10.72 11.43
CA THR A 114 -19.72 -9.59 10.75
C THR A 114 -18.96 -8.34 11.13
N VAL A 115 -18.02 -7.91 10.28
CA VAL A 115 -17.48 -6.55 10.36
C VAL A 115 -18.57 -5.63 9.80
N PRO A 116 -19.13 -4.68 10.58
CA PRO A 116 -20.05 -3.67 10.04
C PRO A 116 -19.39 -3.00 8.83
N HIS A 117 -20.13 -2.38 7.91
CA HIS A 117 -19.55 -1.70 6.75
C HIS A 117 -18.53 -0.61 7.17
N VAL A 118 -17.26 -0.99 7.34
CA VAL A 118 -16.16 -0.12 7.76
C VAL A 118 -15.38 0.25 6.52
N TYR A 119 -15.93 1.19 5.74
CA TYR A 119 -15.19 2.28 5.08
C TYR A 119 -16.20 3.14 4.30
N ALA A 120 -16.61 4.26 4.88
CA ALA A 120 -17.06 5.38 4.06
C ALA A 120 -15.88 6.35 4.05
N PRO A 121 -15.28 6.66 2.88
CA PRO A 121 -14.29 7.73 2.80
C PRO A 121 -14.96 9.01 3.30
N SER A 122 -14.62 9.46 4.50
CA SER A 122 -15.03 10.77 4.96
C SER A 122 -14.30 11.79 4.08
N VAL A 123 -15.03 12.54 3.26
CA VAL A 123 -14.49 13.75 2.64
C VAL A 123 -14.21 14.71 3.80
N ARG A 124 -12.97 14.76 4.26
CA ARG A 124 -12.57 15.65 5.34
C ARG A 124 -12.47 17.08 4.77
N PRO A 125 -13.10 18.08 5.39
CA PRO A 125 -12.60 19.43 5.26
C PRO A 125 -11.20 19.45 5.88
N VAL A 126 -10.20 19.89 5.11
CA VAL A 126 -8.84 20.10 5.63
C VAL A 126 -8.92 21.18 6.71
N VAL A 127 -8.83 20.78 7.98
CA VAL A 127 -8.70 21.71 9.10
C VAL A 127 -7.23 22.05 9.22
N ILE A 128 -6.87 23.24 8.73
CA ILE A 128 -5.51 23.77 8.84
C ILE A 128 -5.39 24.30 10.26
N GLU A 129 -4.79 23.53 11.17
CA GLU A 129 -4.35 24.06 12.46
C GLU A 129 -3.18 25.01 12.19
N ASP A 130 -3.47 26.32 12.25
CA ASP A 130 -2.65 27.47 11.86
C ASP A 130 -1.30 27.61 12.63
N THR A 131 -0.85 26.60 13.36
CA THR A 131 0.19 26.72 14.39
C THR A 131 1.62 26.48 13.91
N GLU A 132 1.85 25.74 12.82
CA GLU A 132 3.23 25.44 12.34
C GLU A 132 3.60 26.09 11.00
N HIS A 133 2.63 26.39 10.13
CA HIS A 133 2.89 26.87 8.78
C HIS A 133 2.00 28.06 8.38
N PRO A 134 2.45 29.31 8.61
CA PRO A 134 1.71 30.50 8.21
C PRO A 134 1.40 30.50 6.71
N GLY A 135 0.13 30.66 6.36
CA GLY A 135 -0.33 30.67 4.96
C GLY A 135 -0.48 29.28 4.34
N ALA A 136 -0.57 28.24 5.16
CA ALA A 136 -0.95 26.91 4.69
C ALA A 136 -2.33 26.90 4.03
N VAL A 137 -2.49 26.06 3.02
CA VAL A 137 -3.72 25.84 2.25
C VAL A 137 -3.96 24.33 2.08
N PRO A 138 -5.19 23.89 1.75
CA PRO A 138 -5.44 22.49 1.43
C PRO A 138 -4.58 22.03 0.26
N ALA A 139 -4.08 20.79 0.30
CA ALA A 139 -3.24 20.26 -0.76
C ALA A 139 -3.97 20.15 -2.10
N ASP A 140 -3.26 20.47 -3.19
CA ASP A 140 -3.70 20.16 -4.55
C ASP A 140 -3.50 18.65 -4.80
N PRO A 141 -4.55 17.89 -5.14
CA PRO A 141 -4.43 16.45 -5.40
C PRO A 141 -3.45 16.09 -6.53
N SER A 142 -3.21 17.00 -7.48
CA SER A 142 -2.29 16.81 -8.61
C SER A 142 -0.81 16.93 -8.21
N LEU A 143 -0.51 17.64 -7.13
CA LEU A 143 0.86 17.79 -6.64
C LEU A 143 1.22 16.59 -5.77
N ARG A 144 2.31 15.90 -6.05
CA ARG A 144 2.73 14.75 -5.24
C ARG A 144 3.09 15.16 -3.81
N ASP A 145 2.86 14.25 -2.87
CA ASP A 145 3.23 14.45 -1.46
C ASP A 145 4.75 14.51 -1.28
N TYR A 146 5.22 15.43 -0.43
CA TYR A 146 6.63 15.81 -0.26
C TYR A 146 7.26 16.40 -1.53
N SER A 147 6.53 17.27 -2.22
CA SER A 147 7.00 17.94 -3.44
C SER A 147 6.74 19.43 -3.39
N TYR A 148 7.59 20.21 -4.05
CA TYR A 148 7.36 21.61 -4.32
C TYR A 148 6.44 21.78 -5.53
N GLY A 149 5.54 22.76 -5.46
CA GLY A 149 4.63 23.09 -6.56
C GLY A 149 4.40 24.59 -6.69
N ILE A 150 4.03 25.03 -7.89
CA ILE A 150 3.67 26.42 -8.17
C ILE A 150 2.16 26.52 -8.36
N ILE A 151 1.46 27.12 -7.41
CA ILE A 151 0.01 27.32 -7.43
C ILE A 151 -0.27 28.83 -7.48
N ASP A 152 -1.00 29.28 -8.49
CA ASP A 152 -1.26 30.71 -8.75
C ASP A 152 0.00 31.58 -8.73
N GLY A 153 1.10 31.04 -9.27
CA GLY A 153 2.41 31.70 -9.33
C GLY A 153 3.22 31.68 -8.03
N LYS A 154 2.67 31.19 -6.91
CA LYS A 154 3.34 31.09 -5.61
C LYS A 154 3.93 29.71 -5.39
N LEU A 155 5.11 29.67 -4.76
CA LEU A 155 5.77 28.43 -4.39
C LEU A 155 5.15 27.86 -3.12
N TYR A 156 4.80 26.59 -3.16
CA TYR A 156 4.36 25.79 -2.02
C TYR A 156 5.20 24.52 -1.90
N TYR A 157 5.23 23.95 -0.70
CA TYR A 157 5.68 22.60 -0.45
C TYR A 157 4.51 21.81 0.15
N ARG A 158 4.27 20.59 -0.35
CA ARG A 158 3.19 19.72 0.11
C ARG A 158 3.68 18.75 1.18
N GLU A 159 2.94 18.67 2.28
CA GLU A 159 3.10 17.65 3.31
C GLU A 159 1.71 17.14 3.73
N GLY A 160 1.45 15.88 3.38
CA GLY A 160 0.15 15.22 3.59
C GLY A 160 -0.99 15.91 2.85
N ASP A 161 -1.97 16.36 3.63
CA ASP A 161 -3.19 17.04 3.15
C ASP A 161 -3.06 18.57 3.11
N THR A 162 -1.86 19.10 3.37
CA THR A 162 -1.60 20.54 3.41
C THR A 162 -0.46 20.94 2.48
N MET A 163 -0.52 22.18 2.02
CA MET A 163 0.56 22.86 1.30
C MET A 163 0.88 24.16 2.00
N TYR A 164 2.16 24.51 2.12
CA TYR A 164 2.57 25.75 2.76
C TYR A 164 3.69 26.47 2.00
N PRO A 165 3.76 27.81 2.08
CA PRO A 165 4.88 28.57 1.51
C PRO A 165 6.17 28.20 2.24
N PRO A 166 7.21 27.69 1.55
CA PRO A 166 8.44 27.32 2.20
C PRO A 166 9.20 28.56 2.68
N ALA A 167 9.82 28.48 3.87
CA ALA A 167 10.59 29.56 4.48
C ALA A 167 11.98 29.71 3.81
N VAL A 168 12.00 30.12 2.54
CA VAL A 168 13.20 30.26 1.72
C VAL A 168 13.42 31.69 1.23
N GLY A 169 14.68 32.10 1.08
CA GLY A 169 15.01 33.40 0.48
C GLY A 169 14.82 33.43 -1.04
N ALA A 170 14.85 34.64 -1.62
CA ALA A 170 14.58 34.84 -3.05
C ALA A 170 15.52 34.06 -4.00
N THR A 171 16.80 33.90 -3.66
CA THR A 171 17.75 33.14 -4.51
C THR A 171 17.48 31.63 -4.48
N PRO A 172 17.36 30.98 -3.30
CA PRO A 172 16.87 29.61 -3.21
C PRO A 172 15.51 29.39 -3.88
N GLU A 173 14.56 30.32 -3.75
CA GLU A 173 13.24 30.19 -4.37
C GLU A 173 13.32 30.10 -5.91
N LYS A 174 14.10 30.98 -6.55
CA LYS A 174 14.31 30.93 -8.00
C LYS A 174 14.99 29.63 -8.45
N ARG A 175 15.92 29.13 -7.64
CA ARG A 175 16.57 27.83 -7.87
C ARG A 175 15.57 26.69 -7.79
N ILE A 176 14.75 26.62 -6.74
CA ILE A 176 13.70 25.61 -6.56
C ILE A 176 12.74 25.63 -7.76
N ARG A 177 12.26 26.82 -8.16
CA ARG A 177 11.40 26.98 -9.34
C ARG A 177 12.02 26.40 -10.62
N SER A 178 13.32 26.61 -10.82
CA SER A 178 14.03 26.05 -11.98
C SER A 178 14.24 24.54 -11.89
N MET A 179 14.29 23.96 -10.68
CA MET A 179 14.38 22.50 -10.48
C MET A 179 13.01 21.82 -10.66
N ILE A 180 11.92 22.45 -10.24
CA ILE A 180 10.54 22.02 -10.54
C ILE A 180 10.34 21.96 -12.06
N ASP A 181 10.75 23.00 -12.78
CA ASP A 181 10.66 23.06 -14.23
C ASP A 181 11.46 21.94 -14.92
N LEU A 182 12.65 21.64 -14.39
CA LEU A 182 13.49 20.55 -14.89
C LEU A 182 12.85 19.17 -14.63
N ALA A 183 12.31 18.95 -13.43
CA ALA A 183 11.61 17.71 -13.06
C ALA A 183 10.37 17.48 -13.96
N SER A 184 9.56 18.52 -14.17
CA SER A 184 8.39 18.46 -15.04
C SER A 184 8.76 18.06 -16.48
N LYS A 185 9.83 18.65 -17.04
CA LYS A 185 10.31 18.29 -18.38
C LYS A 185 10.90 16.88 -18.44
N MET A 186 11.53 16.42 -17.36
CA MET A 186 12.06 15.06 -17.28
C MET A 186 10.93 14.03 -17.27
N HIS A 187 9.87 14.26 -16.48
CA HIS A 187 8.67 13.42 -16.49
C HIS A 187 7.99 13.40 -17.85
N LYS A 188 7.83 14.56 -18.51
CA LYS A 188 7.29 14.61 -19.88
C LYS A 188 8.05 13.70 -20.86
N VAL A 189 9.38 13.65 -20.77
CA VAL A 189 10.19 12.76 -21.62
C VAL A 189 10.00 11.29 -21.24
N ILE A 190 9.85 10.98 -19.95
CA ILE A 190 9.56 9.63 -19.46
C ILE A 190 8.19 9.16 -19.95
N ASP A 191 7.16 9.98 -19.79
CA ASP A 191 5.78 9.67 -20.17
C ASP A 191 5.67 9.38 -21.66
N LEU A 192 6.21 10.27 -22.51
CA LEU A 192 6.23 10.07 -23.98
C LEU A 192 6.96 8.78 -24.40
N GLN A 193 8.02 8.39 -23.69
CA GLN A 193 8.71 7.13 -23.97
C GLN A 193 7.92 5.91 -23.49
N MET A 194 7.20 6.01 -22.37
CA MET A 194 6.34 4.95 -21.85
C MET A 194 5.12 4.71 -22.73
N GLU A 195 4.56 5.76 -23.32
CA GLU A 195 3.40 5.74 -24.21
C GLU A 195 3.73 5.36 -25.66
N ASP A 196 5.00 5.07 -25.97
CA ASP A 196 5.50 4.84 -27.34
C ASP A 196 5.13 5.97 -28.32
N ALA A 197 5.17 7.23 -27.86
CA ALA A 197 4.88 8.41 -28.69
C ALA A 197 5.82 8.51 -29.90
N GLU A 198 5.48 9.31 -30.90
CA GLU A 198 6.30 9.41 -32.12
C GLU A 198 7.72 9.93 -31.81
N ASP A 199 8.73 9.45 -32.56
CA ASP A 199 10.13 9.86 -32.35
C ASP A 199 10.31 11.38 -32.41
N GLN A 200 9.56 12.07 -33.27
CA GLN A 200 9.61 13.53 -33.39
C GLN A 200 9.13 14.24 -32.11
N GLU A 201 8.13 13.69 -31.42
CA GLU A 201 7.59 14.25 -30.17
C GLU A 201 8.57 14.03 -29.02
N VAL A 202 9.15 12.83 -28.94
CA VAL A 202 10.19 12.50 -27.95
C VAL A 202 11.41 13.40 -28.15
N GLU A 203 11.89 13.56 -29.38
CA GLU A 203 13.02 14.46 -29.68
C GLU A 203 12.73 15.92 -29.32
N ALA A 204 11.50 16.39 -29.51
CA ALA A 204 11.10 17.74 -29.13
C ALA A 204 11.14 17.93 -27.60
N ALA A 205 10.58 16.99 -26.84
CA ALA A 205 10.62 17.02 -25.38
C ALA A 205 12.05 16.90 -24.84
N GLN A 206 12.90 16.08 -25.46
CA GLN A 206 14.32 15.98 -25.13
C GLN A 206 15.06 17.30 -25.35
N LYS A 207 14.77 18.03 -26.45
CA LYS A 207 15.34 19.37 -26.70
C LYS A 207 14.89 20.39 -25.66
N GLU A 208 13.63 20.34 -25.24
CA GLU A 208 13.10 21.18 -24.16
C GLU A 208 13.82 20.90 -22.83
N LEU A 209 13.95 19.63 -22.44
CA LEU A 209 14.67 19.18 -21.25
C LEU A 209 16.14 19.63 -21.29
N ASN A 210 16.80 19.47 -22.44
CA ASN A 210 18.19 19.86 -22.65
C ASN A 210 18.39 21.37 -22.49
N SER A 211 17.49 22.17 -23.07
CA SER A 211 17.53 23.64 -22.95
C SER A 211 17.29 24.11 -21.52
N ALA A 212 16.37 23.46 -20.80
CA ALA A 212 16.13 23.76 -19.39
C ALA A 212 17.34 23.40 -18.52
N TYR A 213 17.97 22.24 -18.76
CA TYR A 213 19.19 21.83 -18.07
C TYR A 213 20.33 22.84 -18.30
N ASP A 214 20.58 23.24 -19.55
CA ASP A 214 21.67 24.19 -19.86
C ASP A 214 21.43 25.57 -19.24
N THR A 215 20.17 26.01 -19.22
CA THR A 215 19.77 27.26 -18.54
C THR A 215 19.96 27.17 -17.03
N PHE A 216 19.58 26.02 -16.43
CA PHE A 216 19.76 25.76 -15.01
C PHE A 216 21.24 25.78 -14.63
N VAL A 217 22.09 25.00 -15.31
CA VAL A 217 23.52 24.91 -15.00
C VAL A 217 24.22 26.25 -15.13
N LYS A 218 23.86 27.05 -16.14
CA LYS A 218 24.42 28.40 -16.32
C LYS A 218 24.10 29.33 -15.14
N SER A 219 22.96 29.13 -14.49
CA SER A 219 22.47 30.01 -13.42
C SER A 219 22.81 29.50 -12.02
N TYR A 220 22.84 28.17 -11.84
CA TYR A 220 22.87 27.52 -10.53
C TYR A 220 23.91 26.41 -10.40
N ASP A 221 24.82 26.25 -11.38
CA ASP A 221 25.78 25.16 -11.44
C ASP A 221 25.11 23.77 -11.57
N ARG A 222 25.88 22.68 -11.48
CA ARG A 222 25.43 21.30 -11.61
C ARG A 222 24.34 20.92 -10.61
N ILE A 223 23.43 20.04 -11.02
CA ILE A 223 22.29 19.58 -10.19
C ILE A 223 22.80 18.97 -8.89
N ASN A 224 23.86 18.14 -8.97
CA ASN A 224 24.45 17.48 -7.83
C ASN A 224 25.35 18.38 -6.96
N SER A 225 25.39 19.69 -7.21
CA SER A 225 26.13 20.62 -6.34
C SER A 225 25.50 20.71 -4.95
N THR A 226 26.33 20.92 -3.93
CA THR A 226 25.87 21.03 -2.53
C THR A 226 24.81 22.12 -2.33
N ALA A 227 24.88 23.21 -3.09
CA ALA A 227 23.92 24.32 -3.00
C ALA A 227 22.54 23.94 -3.56
N ASN A 228 22.51 23.12 -4.61
CA ASN A 228 21.28 22.64 -5.23
C ASN A 228 20.65 21.52 -4.39
N GLY A 229 21.47 20.60 -3.88
CA GLY A 229 21.02 19.60 -2.91
C GLY A 229 20.39 20.23 -1.66
N ARG A 230 21.03 21.22 -1.04
CA ARG A 230 20.44 21.92 0.13
C ARG A 230 19.11 22.63 -0.17
N ALA A 231 18.88 23.05 -1.40
CA ALA A 231 17.68 23.79 -1.77
C ALA A 231 16.50 22.87 -2.11
N PHE A 232 16.76 21.66 -2.62
CA PHE A 232 15.72 20.83 -3.23
C PHE A 232 15.68 19.38 -2.72
N SER A 233 16.57 18.97 -1.80
CA SER A 233 16.66 17.57 -1.34
C SER A 233 15.40 17.03 -0.63
N GLN A 234 14.49 17.90 -0.22
CA GLN A 234 13.21 17.50 0.37
C GLN A 234 12.19 17.09 -0.69
N ASP A 235 12.38 17.50 -1.94
CA ASP A 235 11.48 17.16 -3.03
C ASP A 235 11.62 15.69 -3.42
N SER A 236 10.48 15.02 -3.60
CA SER A 236 10.43 13.63 -4.04
C SER A 236 11.16 13.35 -5.35
N ASP A 237 11.27 14.33 -6.25
CA ASP A 237 11.91 14.20 -7.55
C ASP A 237 13.39 14.61 -7.54
N TYR A 238 13.94 15.06 -6.42
CA TYR A 238 15.34 15.51 -6.36
C TYR A 238 16.32 14.44 -6.88
N PHE A 239 16.20 13.20 -6.39
CA PHE A 239 17.10 12.12 -6.81
C PHE A 239 16.86 11.67 -8.26
N LEU A 240 15.63 11.85 -8.78
CA LEU A 240 15.32 11.60 -10.18
C LEU A 240 16.11 12.55 -11.08
N ILE A 241 16.04 13.86 -10.81
CA ILE A 241 16.77 14.86 -11.61
C ILE A 241 18.28 14.83 -11.38
N CYS A 242 18.77 14.37 -10.22
CA CYS A 242 20.21 14.08 -10.04
C CYS A 242 20.72 13.06 -11.07
N GLY A 243 19.86 12.13 -11.50
CA GLY A 243 20.14 11.13 -12.53
C GLY A 243 20.35 11.71 -13.93
N LEU A 244 20.11 13.01 -14.15
CA LEU A 244 20.45 13.70 -15.40
C LEU A 244 21.96 13.90 -15.57
N GLU A 245 22.76 13.68 -14.53
CA GLU A 245 24.22 13.85 -14.54
C GLU A 245 24.92 12.53 -14.24
N ASN A 246 25.75 12.06 -15.17
CA ASN A 246 26.64 10.94 -14.91
C ASN A 246 27.83 11.43 -14.10
N LEU A 247 28.08 10.81 -12.95
CA LEU A 247 29.18 11.16 -12.05
C LEU A 247 30.26 10.06 -12.03
N ASP A 248 31.51 10.44 -11.78
CA ASP A 248 32.58 9.49 -11.49
C ASP A 248 32.49 8.95 -10.05
N ALA A 249 33.37 8.01 -9.69
CA ALA A 249 33.41 7.43 -8.35
C ALA A 249 33.72 8.44 -7.22
N LYS A 250 34.14 9.67 -7.56
CA LYS A 250 34.44 10.76 -6.64
C LYS A 250 33.32 11.81 -6.62
N GLY A 251 32.25 11.63 -7.39
CA GLY A 251 31.12 12.55 -7.48
C GLY A 251 31.32 13.72 -8.45
N ASN A 252 32.34 13.68 -9.33
CA ASN A 252 32.55 14.72 -10.33
C ASN A 252 31.70 14.46 -11.57
N PHE A 253 31.18 15.53 -12.16
CA PHE A 253 30.45 15.46 -13.43
C PHE A 253 31.31 14.89 -14.56
N VAL A 254 30.78 13.88 -15.25
CA VAL A 254 31.40 13.24 -16.42
C VAL A 254 30.66 13.65 -17.70
N SER A 255 29.34 13.49 -17.73
CA SER A 255 28.51 13.79 -18.89
C SER A 255 27.04 13.96 -18.52
N LYS A 256 26.24 14.50 -19.45
CA LYS A 256 24.77 14.43 -19.37
C LYS A 256 24.31 12.98 -19.54
N ALA A 257 23.18 12.63 -18.91
CA ALA A 257 22.55 11.33 -19.07
C ALA A 257 22.05 11.07 -20.50
N ASP A 258 21.81 9.80 -20.81
CA ASP A 258 21.37 9.36 -22.14
C ASP A 258 19.95 9.85 -22.50
N ILE A 259 19.11 10.15 -21.51
CA ILE A 259 17.72 10.59 -21.70
C ILE A 259 17.61 11.90 -22.48
N PHE A 260 18.68 12.68 -22.57
CA PHE A 260 18.72 13.93 -23.36
C PHE A 260 18.82 13.71 -24.87
N SER A 261 19.19 12.52 -25.34
CA SER A 261 19.54 12.29 -26.75
C SER A 261 19.01 10.99 -27.34
N LYS A 262 18.57 10.04 -26.52
CA LYS A 262 17.97 8.78 -26.99
C LYS A 262 16.94 8.25 -26.02
N ARG A 263 16.09 7.34 -26.50
CA ARG A 263 15.17 6.60 -25.65
C ARG A 263 15.96 5.76 -24.64
N THR A 264 15.63 5.93 -23.37
CA THR A 264 16.18 5.15 -22.24
C THR A 264 15.15 4.16 -21.69
N ILE A 265 13.88 4.35 -22.04
CA ILE A 265 12.78 3.47 -21.70
C ILE A 265 12.27 2.85 -23.00
N SER A 266 12.23 1.52 -23.04
CA SER A 266 11.57 0.80 -24.12
C SER A 266 10.09 0.63 -23.74
N PRO A 267 9.16 0.96 -24.66
CA PRO A 267 7.75 0.76 -24.39
C PRO A 267 7.45 -0.73 -24.23
N THR A 268 6.47 -1.04 -23.40
CA THR A 268 5.92 -2.39 -23.33
C THR A 268 5.15 -2.61 -24.62
N LYS A 269 5.78 -3.24 -25.62
CA LYS A 269 5.07 -3.62 -26.84
C LYS A 269 3.99 -4.62 -26.46
N ALA A 270 2.72 -4.25 -26.67
CA ALA A 270 1.60 -5.17 -26.58
C ALA A 270 1.89 -6.36 -27.50
N ALA A 271 1.58 -7.59 -27.04
CA ALA A 271 1.69 -8.76 -27.90
C ALA A 271 0.90 -8.53 -29.19
N VAL A 272 1.51 -8.86 -30.34
CA VAL A 272 0.88 -8.61 -31.66
C VAL A 272 -0.14 -9.71 -32.00
N HIS A 273 -0.01 -10.88 -31.38
CA HIS A 273 -0.91 -12.03 -31.54
C HIS A 273 -0.61 -13.08 -30.46
N CYS A 274 -1.64 -13.77 -29.99
CA CYS A 274 -1.51 -14.94 -29.12
C CYS A 274 -2.12 -16.17 -29.80
N GLU A 275 -1.54 -17.35 -29.58
CA GLU A 275 -2.06 -18.60 -30.16
C GLU A 275 -3.18 -19.21 -29.31
N THR A 276 -3.17 -18.97 -27.98
CA THR A 276 -4.11 -19.56 -27.02
C THR A 276 -4.79 -18.51 -26.16
N ALA A 277 -6.02 -18.81 -25.72
CA ALA A 277 -6.78 -17.92 -24.85
C ALA A 277 -6.09 -17.71 -23.48
N GLU A 278 -5.34 -18.71 -23.00
CA GLU A 278 -4.58 -18.63 -21.75
C GLU A 278 -3.41 -17.64 -21.88
N ASP A 279 -2.65 -17.70 -22.98
CA ASP A 279 -1.56 -16.74 -23.24
C ASP A 279 -2.09 -15.31 -23.39
N ALA A 280 -3.21 -15.16 -24.11
CA ALA A 280 -3.88 -13.87 -24.28
C ALA A 280 -4.42 -13.33 -22.94
N MET A 281 -4.92 -14.20 -22.07
CA MET A 281 -5.37 -13.83 -20.71
C MET A 281 -4.21 -13.36 -19.83
N VAL A 282 -3.06 -14.03 -19.89
CA VAL A 282 -1.84 -13.59 -19.19
C VAL A 282 -1.39 -12.21 -19.69
N GLU A 283 -1.45 -11.98 -21.00
CA GLU A 283 -1.10 -10.70 -21.59
C GLU A 283 -2.11 -9.59 -21.22
N SER A 284 -3.40 -9.91 -21.14
CA SER A 284 -4.43 -9.00 -20.61
C SER A 284 -4.10 -8.57 -19.18
N PHE A 285 -3.78 -9.53 -18.31
CA PHE A 285 -3.37 -9.21 -16.94
C PHE A 285 -2.10 -8.36 -16.90
N ARG A 286 -1.12 -8.69 -17.72
CA ARG A 286 0.15 -7.97 -17.78
C ARG A 286 -0.03 -6.52 -18.24
N SER A 287 -0.88 -6.30 -19.25
CA SER A 287 -1.04 -5.01 -19.92
C SER A 287 -2.10 -4.12 -19.27
N LEU A 288 -3.18 -4.70 -18.76
CA LEU A 288 -4.35 -3.97 -18.24
C LEU A 288 -4.56 -4.14 -16.74
N GLY A 289 -3.88 -5.11 -16.10
CA GLY A 289 -4.06 -5.41 -14.67
C GLY A 289 -5.36 -6.15 -14.34
N HIS A 290 -6.19 -6.46 -15.34
CA HIS A 290 -7.40 -7.27 -15.20
C HIS A 290 -7.64 -8.14 -16.45
N ILE A 291 -8.63 -9.02 -16.37
CA ILE A 291 -9.11 -9.78 -17.53
C ILE A 291 -10.02 -8.87 -18.34
N ASP A 292 -9.64 -8.63 -19.59
CA ASP A 292 -10.43 -7.91 -20.57
C ASP A 292 -10.68 -8.84 -21.75
N LEU A 293 -11.93 -9.28 -21.89
CA LEU A 293 -12.25 -10.25 -22.94
C LEU A 293 -12.21 -9.63 -24.34
N SER A 294 -12.34 -8.30 -24.48
CA SER A 294 -12.25 -7.63 -25.79
C SER A 294 -10.79 -7.64 -26.25
N PHE A 295 -9.88 -7.25 -25.36
CA PHE A 295 -8.44 -7.31 -25.60
C PHE A 295 -7.97 -8.72 -25.92
N ILE A 296 -8.44 -9.73 -25.18
CA ILE A 296 -8.14 -11.15 -25.47
C ILE A 296 -8.63 -11.55 -26.86
N ASN A 297 -9.84 -11.12 -27.24
CA ASN A 297 -10.39 -11.43 -28.55
C ASN A 297 -9.58 -10.81 -29.70
N ASP A 298 -9.11 -9.58 -29.51
CA ASP A 298 -8.27 -8.88 -30.47
C ASP A 298 -6.91 -9.55 -30.63
N LEU A 299 -6.28 -9.97 -29.52
CA LEU A 299 -5.01 -10.73 -29.55
C LEU A 299 -5.13 -12.06 -30.29
N LEU A 300 -6.28 -12.73 -30.17
CA LEU A 300 -6.53 -14.02 -30.80
C LEU A 300 -7.05 -13.91 -32.25
N GLY A 301 -7.55 -12.73 -32.64
CA GLY A 301 -8.14 -12.50 -33.96
C GLY A 301 -9.40 -13.32 -34.24
N TRP A 302 -10.20 -13.64 -33.22
CA TRP A 302 -11.39 -14.51 -33.36
C TRP A 302 -12.67 -13.76 -33.75
N GLY A 303 -12.65 -12.43 -33.80
CA GLY A 303 -13.75 -11.60 -34.30
C GLY A 303 -15.06 -11.81 -33.53
N GLU A 304 -16.21 -11.71 -34.21
CA GLU A 304 -17.53 -11.77 -33.56
C GLU A 304 -17.82 -13.10 -32.85
N ASN A 305 -17.18 -14.21 -33.26
CA ASN A 305 -17.35 -15.52 -32.63
C ASN A 305 -16.41 -15.77 -31.44
N GLY A 306 -15.51 -14.82 -31.15
CA GLY A 306 -14.48 -15.01 -30.14
C GLY A 306 -15.03 -15.13 -28.72
N LYS A 307 -16.11 -14.42 -28.41
CA LYS A 307 -16.77 -14.45 -27.08
C LYS A 307 -17.01 -15.87 -26.57
N ASP A 308 -17.75 -16.68 -27.32
CA ASP A 308 -18.15 -18.02 -26.87
C ASP A 308 -16.95 -18.97 -26.81
N LYS A 309 -15.98 -18.76 -27.70
CA LYS A 309 -14.76 -19.57 -27.76
C LYS A 309 -13.81 -19.24 -26.60
N ILE A 310 -13.64 -17.97 -26.25
CA ILE A 310 -12.81 -17.54 -25.11
C ILE A 310 -13.39 -18.06 -23.80
N VAL A 311 -14.70 -17.93 -23.59
CA VAL A 311 -15.36 -18.44 -22.37
C VAL A 311 -15.24 -19.95 -22.27
N LYS A 312 -15.35 -20.66 -23.41
CA LYS A 312 -15.16 -22.10 -23.45
C LYS A 312 -13.72 -22.51 -23.15
N ASP A 313 -12.74 -21.86 -23.77
CA ASP A 313 -11.33 -22.20 -23.64
C ASP A 313 -10.79 -21.82 -22.25
N LEU A 314 -11.32 -20.76 -21.62
CA LEU A 314 -10.97 -20.32 -20.26
C LEU A 314 -11.95 -20.85 -19.18
N SER A 315 -12.76 -21.86 -19.52
CA SER A 315 -13.75 -22.42 -18.59
C SER A 315 -13.09 -22.94 -17.31
N GLY A 316 -13.56 -22.45 -16.16
CA GLY A 316 -13.04 -22.82 -14.84
C GLY A 316 -11.83 -21.99 -14.40
N VAL A 317 -11.25 -21.19 -15.31
CA VAL A 317 -10.15 -20.25 -15.05
C VAL A 317 -10.66 -18.81 -14.95
N ILE A 318 -11.83 -18.51 -15.54
CA ILE A 318 -12.52 -17.23 -15.42
C ILE A 318 -13.99 -17.40 -15.08
N TYR A 319 -14.57 -16.39 -14.42
CA TYR A 319 -15.99 -16.32 -14.10
C TYR A 319 -16.50 -14.90 -14.27
N ARG A 320 -17.77 -14.77 -14.68
CA ARG A 320 -18.43 -13.46 -14.76
C ARG A 320 -19.00 -13.09 -13.40
N ASN A 321 -18.60 -11.94 -12.88
CA ASN A 321 -19.12 -11.38 -11.63
C ASN A 321 -20.56 -10.89 -11.81
N PRO A 322 -21.57 -11.54 -11.20
CA PRO A 322 -22.97 -11.18 -11.39
C PRO A 322 -23.36 -9.84 -10.74
N SER A 323 -22.49 -9.28 -9.89
CA SER A 323 -22.69 -7.97 -9.26
C SER A 323 -22.15 -6.82 -10.11
N PHE A 324 -21.44 -7.12 -11.20
CA PHE A 324 -20.91 -6.11 -12.11
C PHE A 324 -21.99 -5.65 -13.09
N ASP A 325 -22.45 -4.41 -12.94
CA ASP A 325 -23.53 -3.84 -13.73
C ASP A 325 -22.96 -3.13 -14.97
N SER A 326 -22.80 -3.88 -16.07
CA SER A 326 -22.43 -3.33 -17.38
C SER A 326 -23.30 -3.95 -18.47
N SER A 327 -23.69 -3.11 -19.44
CA SER A 327 -24.35 -3.55 -20.67
C SER A 327 -23.38 -4.17 -21.67
N ASP A 328 -22.07 -3.94 -21.51
CA ASP A 328 -21.06 -4.63 -22.29
C ASP A 328 -20.88 -6.06 -21.75
N TRP A 329 -20.91 -7.03 -22.65
CA TRP A 329 -20.71 -8.43 -22.28
C TRP A 329 -19.25 -8.74 -21.95
N TYR A 330 -18.31 -8.03 -22.56
CA TYR A 330 -16.87 -8.22 -22.35
C TYR A 330 -16.42 -7.75 -20.95
N ASP A 331 -17.27 -7.01 -20.26
CA ASP A 331 -17.06 -6.52 -18.90
C ASP A 331 -17.45 -7.51 -17.80
N GLY A 332 -16.83 -7.33 -16.63
CA GLY A 332 -17.20 -8.01 -15.39
C GLY A 332 -16.65 -9.43 -15.28
N TRP A 333 -15.59 -9.76 -16.01
CA TRP A 333 -14.92 -11.07 -15.93
C TRP A 333 -13.73 -11.02 -14.96
N GLU A 334 -13.63 -12.03 -14.12
CA GLU A 334 -12.61 -12.17 -13.08
C GLU A 334 -11.94 -13.54 -13.19
N SER A 335 -10.69 -13.67 -12.76
CA SER A 335 -10.03 -14.97 -12.67
C SER A 335 -10.73 -15.84 -11.64
N SER A 336 -10.58 -17.16 -11.75
CA SER A 336 -11.06 -18.11 -10.75
C SER A 336 -10.57 -17.76 -9.36
N ASP A 337 -9.29 -17.39 -9.22
CA ASP A 337 -8.73 -16.95 -7.95
C ASP A 337 -9.41 -15.68 -7.43
N GLN A 338 -9.68 -14.67 -8.28
CA GLN A 338 -10.34 -13.44 -7.86
C GLN A 338 -11.82 -13.66 -7.53
N TYR A 339 -12.54 -14.40 -8.36
CA TYR A 339 -13.96 -14.69 -8.20
C TYR A 339 -14.22 -15.60 -6.99
N LEU A 340 -13.40 -16.63 -6.82
CA LEU A 340 -13.53 -17.64 -5.76
C LEU A 340 -12.81 -17.25 -4.46
N SER A 341 -11.89 -16.28 -4.48
CA SER A 341 -11.35 -15.72 -3.24
C SER A 341 -12.42 -14.94 -2.47
N GLY A 342 -13.49 -14.49 -3.14
CA GLY A 342 -14.51 -13.68 -2.50
C GLY A 342 -13.94 -12.37 -1.96
N ASN A 343 -14.73 -11.66 -1.14
CA ASN A 343 -14.24 -10.50 -0.41
C ASN A 343 -13.41 -10.95 0.79
N VAL A 344 -12.17 -11.42 0.59
CA VAL A 344 -11.23 -11.65 1.69
C VAL A 344 -10.86 -10.31 2.30
N ARG A 345 -11.48 -9.99 3.44
CA ARG A 345 -11.17 -8.77 4.21
C ARG A 345 -9.85 -8.89 4.97
N ILE A 346 -9.48 -10.11 5.36
CA ILE A 346 -8.27 -10.41 6.12
C ILE A 346 -7.66 -11.71 5.58
N LEU A 347 -6.40 -11.66 5.15
CA LEU A 347 -5.66 -12.78 4.57
C LEU A 347 -4.53 -13.19 5.53
N PHE A 348 -4.49 -14.46 5.93
CA PHE A 348 -3.40 -15.03 6.71
C PHE A 348 -2.55 -15.96 5.85
N GLY A 349 -1.23 -15.87 5.97
CA GLY A 349 -0.34 -16.82 5.33
C GLY A 349 1.09 -16.71 5.85
N SER A 350 1.86 -17.78 5.65
CA SER A 350 3.28 -17.82 6.03
C SER A 350 4.17 -17.33 4.89
N THR A 351 5.39 -16.90 5.19
CA THR A 351 6.39 -16.46 4.20
C THR A 351 6.65 -17.48 3.08
N ALA A 352 6.45 -18.77 3.37
CA ALA A 352 6.59 -19.85 2.40
C ALA A 352 5.36 -20.01 1.49
N LYS A 353 4.17 -19.63 1.97
CA LYS A 353 2.90 -19.77 1.24
C LYS A 353 2.50 -18.50 0.50
N MET A 354 2.88 -17.34 1.02
CA MET A 354 2.60 -16.00 0.46
C MET A 354 3.69 -15.56 -0.53
N GLY A 355 4.25 -16.51 -1.29
CA GLY A 355 5.37 -16.28 -2.21
C GLY A 355 4.96 -15.59 -3.52
N GLU A 356 5.76 -15.82 -4.56
CA GLU A 356 5.45 -15.33 -5.92
C GLU A 356 4.09 -15.91 -6.37
N GLY A 357 3.14 -15.02 -6.69
CA GLY A 357 1.77 -15.37 -7.11
C GLY A 357 0.64 -14.84 -6.22
N THR A 358 0.93 -14.36 -5.00
CA THR A 358 -0.11 -13.75 -4.14
C THR A 358 -0.30 -12.26 -4.48
N ASN A 359 -1.15 -11.98 -5.47
CA ASN A 359 -1.38 -10.63 -6.00
C ASN A 359 -2.52 -9.89 -5.26
N CYS A 360 -2.36 -9.66 -3.95
CA CYS A 360 -3.34 -8.91 -3.17
C CYS A 360 -2.98 -7.43 -2.97
N GLN A 361 -1.92 -6.94 -3.64
CA GLN A 361 -1.31 -5.63 -3.34
C GLN A 361 -2.25 -4.45 -3.57
N ASP A 362 -3.16 -4.54 -4.54
CA ASP A 362 -4.04 -3.42 -4.91
C ASP A 362 -5.14 -3.13 -3.89
N ARG A 363 -5.53 -4.14 -3.10
CA ARG A 363 -6.56 -4.04 -2.06
C ARG A 363 -5.98 -4.18 -0.65
N LEU A 364 -4.66 -4.33 -0.51
CA LEU A 364 -3.98 -4.49 0.78
C LEU A 364 -3.88 -3.13 1.50
N ILE A 365 -4.57 -3.01 2.64
CA ILE A 365 -4.57 -1.78 3.46
C ILE A 365 -3.56 -1.87 4.61
N ALA A 366 -3.37 -3.07 5.17
CA ALA A 366 -2.46 -3.30 6.30
C ALA A 366 -1.82 -4.69 6.21
N LEU A 367 -0.57 -4.81 6.66
CA LEU A 367 0.17 -6.08 6.74
C LEU A 367 0.82 -6.22 8.12
N HIS A 368 0.36 -7.21 8.88
CA HIS A 368 0.82 -7.44 10.24
C HIS A 368 1.64 -8.72 10.32
N HIS A 369 2.84 -8.63 10.88
CA HIS A 369 3.65 -9.81 11.18
C HIS A 369 3.28 -10.34 12.57
N LEU A 370 2.64 -11.52 12.59
CA LEU A 370 2.31 -12.21 13.84
C LEU A 370 3.53 -12.88 14.48
N ASP A 371 4.53 -13.22 13.68
CA ASP A 371 5.83 -13.73 14.12
C ASP A 371 6.92 -13.15 13.20
N ALA A 372 7.88 -12.44 13.78
CA ALA A 372 8.91 -11.74 13.02
C ALA A 372 9.94 -12.76 12.48
N PRO A 373 10.21 -12.77 11.16
CA PRO A 373 11.19 -13.70 10.63
C PRO A 373 12.57 -13.39 11.22
N TRP A 374 13.26 -14.44 11.69
CA TRP A 374 14.57 -14.34 12.33
C TRP A 374 15.69 -13.76 11.44
N LYS A 375 15.46 -13.64 10.12
CA LYS A 375 16.45 -13.19 9.15
C LYS A 375 16.01 -11.87 8.49
N PRO A 376 16.87 -10.84 8.51
CA PRO A 376 16.60 -9.57 7.80
C PRO A 376 16.32 -9.72 6.30
N SER A 377 16.87 -10.76 5.66
CA SER A 377 16.63 -11.08 4.24
C SER A 377 15.17 -11.37 3.93
N ASP A 378 14.46 -11.97 4.88
CA ASP A 378 13.10 -12.45 4.71
C ASP A 378 12.11 -11.28 4.84
N VAL A 379 12.40 -10.34 5.74
CA VAL A 379 11.70 -9.03 5.82
C VAL A 379 11.82 -8.28 4.50
N GLY A 380 13.04 -8.15 3.97
CA GLY A 380 13.27 -7.47 2.69
C GLY A 380 12.58 -8.15 1.51
N ARG A 381 12.47 -9.49 1.50
CA ARG A 381 11.76 -10.23 0.45
C ARG A 381 10.27 -9.90 0.46
N ILE A 382 9.65 -9.92 1.63
CA ILE A 382 8.21 -9.66 1.81
C ILE A 382 7.87 -8.22 1.40
N LEU A 383 8.65 -7.23 1.86
CA LEU A 383 8.47 -5.83 1.46
C LEU A 383 8.56 -5.62 -0.05
N ARG A 384 9.44 -6.36 -0.74
CA ARG A 384 9.57 -6.32 -2.21
C ARG A 384 8.42 -7.03 -2.92
N THR A 385 7.96 -8.18 -2.42
CA THR A 385 6.85 -8.95 -2.99
C THR A 385 5.52 -8.19 -2.95
N PHE A 386 5.28 -7.40 -1.89
CA PHE A 386 4.02 -6.68 -1.71
C PHE A 386 4.00 -5.22 -2.18
N LYS A 387 5.10 -4.70 -2.77
CA LYS A 387 5.25 -3.31 -3.27
C LYS A 387 4.46 -2.28 -2.44
N ILE A 388 4.77 -2.25 -1.15
CA ILE A 388 3.96 -1.58 -0.15
C ILE A 388 3.82 -0.08 -0.48
N LYS A 389 2.58 0.39 -0.72
CA LYS A 389 2.25 1.82 -0.88
C LYS A 389 2.43 2.53 0.47
N LYS A 390 2.74 3.84 0.47
CA LYS A 390 3.09 4.69 1.63
C LYS A 390 2.13 4.68 2.84
N ASN A 391 0.98 4.00 2.78
CA ASN A 391 -0.08 4.03 3.80
C ASN A 391 -0.30 2.68 4.51
N VAL A 392 0.62 1.73 4.37
CA VAL A 392 0.53 0.43 5.04
C VAL A 392 1.38 0.46 6.30
N GLU A 393 0.75 0.37 7.47
CA GLU A 393 1.44 0.25 8.75
C GLU A 393 2.00 -1.16 8.90
N VAL A 394 3.31 -1.28 9.09
CA VAL A 394 3.97 -2.57 9.37
C VAL A 394 4.24 -2.65 10.86
N THR A 395 3.56 -3.58 11.54
CA THR A 395 3.72 -3.79 12.98
C THR A 395 4.27 -5.18 13.32
N ASP A 396 5.17 -5.25 14.28
CA ASP A 396 5.67 -6.46 14.94
C ASP A 396 5.22 -6.45 16.39
N ASN A 397 4.45 -7.47 16.81
CA ASN A 397 3.98 -7.59 18.20
C ASN A 397 3.34 -6.30 18.75
N GLY A 398 2.62 -5.56 17.90
CA GLY A 398 1.97 -4.29 18.24
C GLY A 398 2.89 -3.06 18.26
N LYS A 399 4.14 -3.17 17.82
CA LYS A 399 5.07 -2.04 17.61
C LYS A 399 5.22 -1.73 16.13
N ILE A 400 5.06 -0.48 15.76
CA ILE A 400 5.27 0.00 14.39
C ILE A 400 6.77 -0.09 14.07
N ILE A 401 7.12 -0.77 12.98
CA ILE A 401 8.50 -0.89 12.50
C ILE A 401 8.71 -0.02 11.26
N ILE A 402 7.69 0.15 10.40
CA ILE A 402 7.70 1.04 9.23
C ILE A 402 6.33 1.69 9.09
#